data_AF-A0A4Q2XSD0-F1
#
_entry.id   AF-A0A4Q2XSD0-F1
#
_cell.length_a   1.000
_cell.length_b   1.000
_cell.length_c   1.000
_cell.angle_alpha   90.00
_cell.angle_beta   90.00
_cell.angle_gamma   90.00
#
_symmetry.space_group_name_H-M   'P 1'
#
loop_
_entity.id
_entity.type
_entity.pdbx_description
1 polymer ?
#
loop_
_entity_poly.entity_id
_entity_poly.type
_entity_poly.pdbx_seq_one_letter_code
_entity_poly.pdbx_strand_id
1 'polypeptide(L)'
;MSDGAAWDDTRRRVVARKETKFRDLVLEGKESDHGVNLDAAAELLATRVLSGELILKNWDDSVNQWTARLACLGRWMPELGMPGWSEQDRIDAVAQICHGSVSYKEIKEANVWRVLREWLSAGQRAALDSYCPERVNLPNGQTAKVTYSEDRDPFISVRVSHLFGMWETPTIAGGRVPLLIHILTPGQKPWQMTKDLKGFWSSGYAQMKKEVAGRYPRHPWPDDPKGWVAAGSPRK
;
A
#
# COMPACT_ATOMS: atom_id res chain seq x y z
N MET A 1 5.25 -26.62 -37.13
CA MET A 1 6.19 -26.27 -36.06
C MET A 1 5.65 -25.03 -35.37
N SER A 2 5.50 -25.06 -34.05
CA SER A 2 5.19 -23.87 -33.26
C SER A 2 6.43 -23.46 -32.48
N ASP A 3 6.85 -22.21 -32.67
CA ASP A 3 7.87 -21.58 -31.82
C ASP A 3 7.12 -20.90 -30.65
N GLY A 4 7.45 -21.28 -29.43
CA GLY A 4 6.83 -20.76 -28.22
C GLY A 4 7.85 -20.53 -27.11
N ALA A 5 7.36 -20.09 -25.95
CA ALA A 5 8.14 -19.95 -24.73
C ALA A 5 7.63 -20.95 -23.70
N ALA A 6 8.52 -21.55 -22.92
CA ALA A 6 8.19 -22.48 -21.84
C ALA A 6 8.96 -22.11 -20.58
N TRP A 7 8.41 -22.46 -19.43
CA TRP A 7 9.07 -22.28 -18.14
C TRP A 7 9.82 -23.54 -17.74
N ASP A 8 11.10 -23.38 -17.43
CA ASP A 8 11.93 -24.39 -16.79
C ASP A 8 11.92 -24.16 -15.27
N ASP A 9 11.27 -25.07 -14.54
CA ASP A 9 11.10 -24.97 -13.10
C ASP A 9 12.41 -25.13 -12.33
N THR A 10 13.29 -26.02 -12.80
CA THR A 10 14.58 -26.33 -12.16
C THR A 10 15.50 -25.12 -12.22
N ARG A 11 15.57 -24.48 -13.40
CA ARG A 11 16.43 -23.31 -13.65
C ARG A 11 15.73 -21.99 -13.34
N ARG A 12 14.42 -22.03 -13.03
CA ARG A 12 13.54 -20.88 -12.77
C ARG A 12 13.66 -19.79 -13.84
N ARG A 13 13.52 -20.18 -15.10
CA ARG A 13 13.65 -19.29 -16.25
C ARG A 13 12.76 -19.70 -17.42
N VAL A 14 12.56 -18.78 -18.33
CA VAL A 14 11.91 -19.02 -19.61
C VAL A 14 12.94 -19.51 -20.63
N VAL A 15 12.56 -20.54 -21.38
CA VAL A 15 13.31 -21.12 -22.49
C VAL A 15 12.46 -21.07 -23.76
N ALA A 16 13.10 -20.97 -24.92
CA ALA A 16 12.45 -21.12 -26.20
C ALA A 16 12.08 -22.59 -26.38
N ARG A 17 10.85 -22.87 -26.81
CA ARG A 17 10.37 -24.23 -27.05
C ARG A 17 9.88 -24.34 -28.48
N LYS A 18 10.47 -25.26 -29.24
CA LYS A 18 10.04 -25.62 -30.59
C LYS A 18 9.35 -26.97 -30.55
N GLU A 19 8.12 -27.03 -31.04
CA GLU A 19 7.34 -28.26 -31.09
C GLU A 19 6.90 -28.60 -32.52
N THR A 20 7.04 -29.87 -32.88
CA THR A 20 6.41 -30.46 -34.06
C THR A 20 5.17 -31.21 -33.60
N LYS A 21 3.99 -30.85 -34.11
CA LYS A 21 2.71 -31.44 -33.72
C LYS A 21 1.99 -32.05 -34.92
N PHE A 22 1.26 -33.14 -34.70
CA PHE A 22 0.21 -33.62 -35.60
C PHE A 22 -1.14 -33.43 -34.92
N ARG A 23 -1.93 -32.45 -35.40
CA ARG A 23 -3.08 -31.92 -34.66
C ARG A 23 -2.63 -31.47 -33.26
N ASP A 24 -3.27 -31.96 -32.20
CA ASP A 24 -2.95 -31.60 -30.81
C ASP A 24 -1.86 -32.51 -30.20
N LEU A 25 -1.41 -33.54 -30.92
CA LEU A 25 -0.39 -34.47 -30.44
C LEU A 25 1.02 -33.95 -30.75
N VAL A 26 1.83 -33.73 -29.70
CA VAL A 26 3.25 -33.36 -29.83
C VAL A 26 4.08 -34.57 -30.24
N LEU A 27 4.80 -34.48 -31.36
CA LEU A 27 5.65 -35.53 -31.91
C LEU A 27 7.11 -35.37 -31.48
N GLU A 28 7.62 -34.13 -31.45
CA GLU A 28 8.98 -33.80 -31.04
C GLU A 28 8.98 -32.40 -30.40
N GLY A 29 9.76 -32.23 -29.32
CA GLY A 29 9.94 -30.95 -28.63
C GLY A 29 11.42 -30.70 -28.34
N LYS A 30 11.90 -29.48 -28.64
CA LYS A 30 13.26 -29.03 -28.30
C LYS A 30 13.18 -27.71 -27.53
N GLU A 31 13.91 -27.64 -26.43
CA GLU A 31 14.04 -26.42 -25.62
C GLU A 31 15.44 -25.83 -25.77
N SER A 32 15.53 -24.50 -25.78
CA SER A 32 16.79 -23.77 -25.94
C SER A 32 16.79 -22.49 -25.12
N ASP A 33 17.97 -22.11 -24.64
CA ASP A 33 18.18 -20.81 -24.01
C ASP A 33 18.31 -19.66 -25.03
N HIS A 34 18.46 -20.00 -26.32
CA HIS A 34 18.64 -19.03 -27.39
C HIS A 34 17.34 -18.79 -28.16
N GLY A 35 17.14 -17.56 -28.64
CA GLY A 35 15.96 -17.20 -29.42
C GLY A 35 14.65 -17.18 -28.63
N VAL A 36 14.72 -16.97 -27.31
CA VAL A 36 13.52 -16.77 -26.48
C VAL A 36 12.80 -15.51 -26.96
N ASN A 37 11.51 -15.64 -27.27
CA ASN A 37 10.66 -14.47 -27.51
C ASN A 37 10.49 -13.72 -26.18
N LEU A 38 10.98 -12.48 -26.12
CA LEU A 38 11.00 -11.68 -24.89
C LEU A 38 9.62 -11.26 -24.42
N ASP A 39 8.68 -11.02 -25.35
CA ASP A 39 7.30 -10.65 -25.00
C ASP A 39 6.60 -11.85 -24.36
N ALA A 40 6.71 -13.03 -24.99
CA ALA A 40 6.18 -14.26 -24.44
C ALA A 40 6.84 -14.65 -23.10
N ALA A 41 8.13 -14.34 -22.93
CA ALA A 41 8.81 -14.55 -21.65
C ALA A 41 8.28 -13.62 -20.56
N ALA A 42 8.07 -12.34 -20.88
CA ALA A 42 7.52 -11.36 -19.96
C ALA A 42 6.10 -11.76 -19.51
N GLU A 43 5.24 -12.19 -20.43
CA GLU A 43 3.89 -12.69 -20.12
C GLU A 43 3.91 -13.91 -19.20
N LEU A 44 4.79 -14.89 -19.47
CA LEU A 44 4.94 -16.09 -18.63
C LEU A 44 5.47 -15.78 -17.24
N LEU A 45 6.42 -14.84 -17.12
CA LEU A 45 6.94 -14.37 -15.84
C LEU A 45 5.86 -13.59 -15.08
N ALA A 46 5.14 -12.70 -15.75
CA ALA A 46 4.09 -11.89 -15.16
C ALA A 46 2.94 -12.76 -14.63
N THR A 47 2.49 -13.74 -15.41
CA THR A 47 1.46 -14.71 -14.98
C THR A 47 1.87 -15.42 -13.69
N ARG A 48 3.13 -15.85 -13.59
CA ARG A 48 3.65 -16.51 -12.38
C ARG A 48 3.78 -15.56 -11.20
N VAL A 49 4.14 -14.30 -11.43
CA VAL A 49 4.12 -13.28 -10.38
C VAL A 49 2.70 -13.03 -9.87
N LEU A 50 1.73 -12.89 -10.78
CA LEU A 50 0.32 -12.64 -10.44
C LEU A 50 -0.32 -13.81 -9.70
N SER A 51 0.05 -15.06 -10.05
CA SER A 51 -0.38 -16.27 -9.32
C SER A 51 0.26 -16.45 -7.94
N GLY A 52 1.35 -15.72 -7.63
CA GLY A 52 2.12 -15.85 -6.40
C GLY A 52 3.23 -16.90 -6.42
N GLU A 53 3.44 -17.62 -7.53
CA GLU A 53 4.55 -18.57 -7.71
C GLU A 53 5.92 -17.88 -7.68
N LEU A 54 6.00 -16.67 -8.25
CA LEU A 54 7.18 -15.80 -8.22
C LEU A 54 6.90 -14.55 -7.40
N ILE A 55 7.89 -14.12 -6.60
CA ILE A 55 7.75 -12.97 -5.71
C ILE A 55 8.65 -11.84 -6.20
N LEU A 56 8.06 -10.70 -6.54
CA LEU A 56 8.79 -9.46 -6.74
C LEU A 56 9.12 -8.86 -5.37
N LYS A 57 10.36 -9.00 -4.90
CA LYS A 57 10.76 -8.56 -3.54
C LYS A 57 10.55 -7.06 -3.31
N ASN A 58 10.73 -6.26 -4.36
CA ASN A 58 10.59 -4.81 -4.28
C ASN A 58 9.13 -4.35 -4.44
N TRP A 59 8.20 -5.25 -4.72
CA TRP A 59 6.77 -4.99 -4.57
C TRP A 59 6.37 -5.16 -3.10
N ASP A 60 6.70 -4.15 -2.31
CA ASP A 60 6.58 -4.17 -0.85
C ASP A 60 5.36 -3.38 -0.33
N ASP A 61 5.29 -3.13 0.98
CA ASP A 61 4.22 -2.33 1.59
C ASP A 61 4.15 -0.91 1.01
N SER A 62 5.28 -0.32 0.60
CA SER A 62 5.28 1.03 0.04
C SER A 62 4.55 1.09 -1.30
N VAL A 63 4.73 0.06 -2.13
CA VAL A 63 3.99 -0.10 -3.38
C VAL A 63 2.51 -0.32 -3.11
N ASN A 64 2.17 -1.24 -2.20
CA ASN A 64 0.77 -1.53 -1.86
C ASN A 64 0.04 -0.30 -1.28
N GLN A 65 0.73 0.50 -0.46
CA GLN A 65 0.17 1.76 0.05
C GLN A 65 0.00 2.80 -1.07
N TRP A 66 0.94 2.90 -2.00
CA TRP A 66 0.82 3.81 -3.15
C TRP A 66 -0.34 3.44 -4.07
N THR A 67 -0.51 2.15 -4.41
CA THR A 67 -1.61 1.68 -5.25
C THR A 67 -2.96 1.90 -4.56
N ALA A 68 -3.05 1.60 -3.25
CA ALA A 68 -4.26 1.84 -2.47
C ALA A 68 -4.62 3.34 -2.38
N ARG A 69 -3.62 4.23 -2.23
CA ARG A 69 -3.82 5.68 -2.28
C ARG A 69 -4.42 6.12 -3.61
N LEU A 70 -3.90 5.59 -4.71
CA LEU A 70 -4.36 5.93 -6.06
C LEU A 70 -5.80 5.47 -6.31
N ALA A 71 -6.11 4.20 -6.00
CA ALA A 71 -7.46 3.66 -6.08
C ALA A 71 -8.46 4.46 -5.21
N CYS A 72 -8.08 4.75 -3.97
CA CYS A 72 -8.91 5.55 -3.06
C CYS A 72 -9.16 6.96 -3.59
N LEU A 73 -8.12 7.65 -4.06
CA LEU A 73 -8.26 9.01 -4.56
C LEU A 73 -9.15 9.08 -5.81
N GLY A 74 -8.98 8.15 -6.75
CA GLY A 74 -9.85 8.05 -7.93
C GLY A 74 -11.33 7.88 -7.57
N ARG A 75 -11.62 7.15 -6.48
CA ARG A 75 -12.99 6.98 -5.96
C ARG A 75 -13.51 8.22 -5.22
N TRP A 76 -12.69 8.86 -4.39
CA TRP A 76 -13.11 9.98 -3.54
C TRP A 76 -13.18 11.32 -4.28
N MET A 77 -12.37 11.49 -5.32
CA MET A 77 -12.23 12.70 -6.10
C MET A 77 -12.14 12.40 -7.61
N PRO A 78 -13.19 11.81 -8.21
CA PRO A 78 -13.19 11.44 -9.64
C PRO A 78 -12.97 12.65 -10.56
N GLU A 79 -13.32 13.85 -10.12
CA GLU A 79 -13.11 15.10 -10.87
C GLU A 79 -11.64 15.44 -11.12
N LEU A 80 -10.69 14.83 -10.38
CA LEU A 80 -9.25 15.03 -10.61
C LEU A 80 -8.73 14.28 -11.84
N GLY A 81 -9.52 13.37 -12.43
CA GLY A 81 -9.09 12.57 -13.58
C GLY A 81 -7.83 11.74 -13.28
N MET A 82 -7.70 11.26 -12.05
CA MET A 82 -6.62 10.36 -11.67
C MET A 82 -6.78 9.04 -12.44
N PRO A 83 -5.71 8.45 -12.99
CA PRO A 83 -5.79 7.08 -13.44
C PRO A 83 -6.10 6.23 -12.20
N GLY A 84 -7.11 5.37 -12.28
CA GLY A 84 -7.41 4.46 -11.19
C GLY A 84 -6.27 3.47 -10.93
N TRP A 85 -6.51 2.53 -10.03
CA TRP A 85 -5.67 1.35 -9.90
C TRP A 85 -6.56 0.12 -9.80
N SER A 86 -6.82 -0.51 -10.94
CA SER A 86 -7.61 -1.72 -11.09
C SER A 86 -6.72 -2.97 -11.10
N GLU A 87 -7.35 -4.15 -11.08
CA GLU A 87 -6.64 -5.40 -11.28
C GLU A 87 -5.94 -5.45 -12.65
N GLN A 88 -6.55 -4.88 -13.69
CA GLN A 88 -5.93 -4.80 -15.02
C GLN A 88 -4.67 -3.91 -14.99
N ASP A 89 -4.71 -2.77 -14.30
CA ASP A 89 -3.55 -1.89 -14.14
C ASP A 89 -2.38 -2.62 -13.44
N ARG A 90 -2.70 -3.47 -12.47
CA ARG A 90 -1.70 -4.34 -11.82
C ARG A 90 -1.12 -5.37 -12.78
N ILE A 91 -1.94 -6.00 -13.61
CA ILE A 91 -1.50 -6.96 -14.63
C ILE A 91 -0.52 -6.28 -15.60
N ASP A 92 -0.91 -5.12 -16.11
CA ASP A 92 -0.12 -4.35 -17.07
C ASP A 92 1.20 -3.86 -16.46
N ALA A 93 1.17 -3.38 -15.20
CA ALA A 93 2.38 -2.97 -14.48
C ALA A 93 3.35 -4.14 -14.26
N VAL A 94 2.84 -5.32 -13.88
CA VAL A 94 3.67 -6.52 -13.68
C VAL A 94 4.25 -7.01 -15.01
N ALA A 95 3.47 -7.00 -16.09
CA ALA A 95 3.95 -7.31 -17.44
C ALA A 95 5.09 -6.37 -17.86
N GLN A 96 4.92 -5.06 -17.64
CA GLN A 96 5.93 -4.06 -17.95
C GLN A 96 7.20 -4.21 -17.10
N ILE A 97 7.08 -4.62 -15.83
CA ILE A 97 8.22 -4.93 -14.96
C ILE A 97 9.00 -6.16 -15.47
N CYS A 98 8.29 -7.16 -16.00
CA CYS A 98 8.88 -8.39 -16.51
C CYS A 98 9.43 -8.23 -17.94
N HIS A 99 9.06 -7.17 -18.66
CA HIS A 99 9.45 -6.94 -20.05
C HIS A 99 10.97 -6.98 -20.24
N GLY A 100 11.42 -7.76 -21.24
CA GLY A 100 12.83 -7.96 -21.56
C GLY A 100 13.59 -8.90 -20.62
N SER A 101 12.94 -9.47 -19.61
CA SER A 101 13.53 -10.47 -18.72
C SER A 101 13.16 -11.88 -19.15
N VAL A 102 14.06 -12.83 -18.92
CA VAL A 102 13.87 -14.25 -19.24
C VAL A 102 14.04 -15.16 -18.02
N SER A 103 14.37 -14.63 -16.84
CA SER A 103 14.58 -15.45 -15.64
C SER A 103 14.01 -14.82 -14.37
N TYR A 104 13.68 -15.66 -13.38
CA TYR A 104 13.27 -15.15 -12.06
C TYR A 104 14.38 -14.32 -11.41
N LYS A 105 15.65 -14.69 -11.64
CA LYS A 105 16.80 -13.96 -11.09
C LYS A 105 16.81 -12.50 -11.54
N GLU A 106 16.40 -12.21 -12.76
CA GLU A 106 16.34 -10.86 -13.32
C GLU A 106 15.18 -10.04 -12.72
N ILE A 107 14.01 -10.66 -12.52
CA ILE A 107 12.82 -9.93 -12.05
C ILE A 107 12.68 -9.85 -10.53
N LYS A 108 13.29 -10.78 -9.78
CA LYS A 108 13.10 -10.93 -8.32
C LYS A 108 13.36 -9.63 -7.54
N GLU A 109 14.34 -8.85 -7.98
CA GLU A 109 14.72 -7.57 -7.36
C GLU A 109 14.61 -6.42 -8.38
N ALA A 110 13.75 -6.57 -9.39
CA ALA A 110 13.50 -5.52 -10.37
C ALA A 110 13.03 -4.22 -9.68
N ASN A 111 13.41 -3.08 -10.28
CA ASN A 111 12.98 -1.78 -9.78
C ASN A 111 11.54 -1.49 -10.22
N VAL A 112 10.58 -1.93 -9.41
CA VAL A 112 9.15 -1.73 -9.65
C VAL A 112 8.77 -0.24 -9.77
N TRP A 113 9.44 0.63 -9.01
CA TRP A 113 9.19 2.07 -9.01
C TRP A 113 9.50 2.75 -10.33
N ARG A 114 10.35 2.16 -11.18
CA ARG A 114 10.58 2.67 -12.54
C ARG A 114 9.28 2.72 -13.33
N VAL A 115 8.47 1.67 -13.26
CA VAL A 115 7.18 1.57 -13.96
C VAL A 115 6.13 2.42 -13.25
N LEU A 116 6.01 2.31 -11.92
CA LEU A 116 4.96 3.00 -11.17
C LEU A 116 5.11 4.53 -11.17
N ARG A 117 6.33 5.06 -11.21
CA ARG A 117 6.55 6.51 -11.28
C ARG A 117 6.05 7.11 -12.59
N GLU A 118 6.17 6.37 -13.69
CA GLU A 118 5.73 6.80 -15.02
C GLU A 118 4.20 6.73 -15.17
N TRP A 119 3.51 6.03 -14.27
CA TRP A 119 2.04 5.88 -14.27
C TRP A 119 1.28 7.19 -14.08
N LEU A 120 1.88 8.15 -13.36
CA LEU A 120 1.25 9.43 -13.04
C LEU A 120 2.04 10.58 -13.65
N SER A 121 1.33 11.56 -14.20
CA SER A 121 1.93 12.86 -14.54
C SER A 121 2.41 13.59 -13.27
N ALA A 122 3.25 14.62 -13.43
CA ALA A 122 3.73 15.41 -12.29
C ALA A 122 2.59 16.06 -11.48
N GLY A 123 1.55 16.56 -12.16
CA GLY A 123 0.37 17.13 -11.51
C GLY A 123 -0.43 16.10 -10.72
N GLN A 124 -0.64 14.91 -11.29
CA GLN A 124 -1.35 13.81 -10.62
C GLN A 124 -0.57 13.30 -9.40
N ARG A 125 0.77 13.22 -9.47
CA ARG A 125 1.61 12.89 -8.30
C ARG A 125 1.43 13.91 -7.17
N ALA A 126 1.49 15.20 -7.49
CA ALA A 126 1.28 16.25 -6.50
C ALA A 126 -0.13 16.21 -5.89
N ALA A 127 -1.15 15.91 -6.70
CA ALA A 127 -2.51 15.72 -6.21
C ALA A 127 -2.62 14.50 -5.27
N LEU A 128 -1.99 13.38 -5.61
CA LEU A 128 -1.94 12.19 -4.76
C LEU A 128 -1.29 12.47 -3.40
N ASP A 129 -0.18 13.20 -3.41
CA ASP A 129 0.55 13.57 -2.18
C ASP A 129 -0.21 14.57 -1.31
N SER A 130 -0.96 15.49 -1.93
CA SER A 130 -1.76 16.48 -1.20
C SER A 130 -3.04 15.91 -0.62
N TYR A 131 -3.81 15.16 -1.41
CA TYR A 131 -5.15 14.70 -1.03
C TYR A 131 -5.14 13.36 -0.30
N CYS A 132 -4.18 12.48 -0.60
CA CYS A 132 -3.99 11.19 0.06
C CYS A 132 -2.54 11.11 0.59
N PRO A 133 -2.14 11.92 1.58
CA PRO A 133 -0.77 11.93 2.07
C PRO A 133 -0.40 10.64 2.81
N GLU A 134 0.87 10.24 2.77
CA GLU A 134 1.37 9.10 3.56
C GLU A 134 1.37 9.38 5.06
N ARG A 135 1.49 10.66 5.44
CA ARG A 135 1.46 11.13 6.81
C ARG A 135 0.60 12.38 6.91
N VAL A 136 -0.25 12.43 7.93
CA VAL A 136 -1.01 13.64 8.26
C VAL A 136 -0.36 14.38 9.41
N ASN A 137 -0.29 15.70 9.27
CA ASN A 137 0.07 16.60 10.37
C ASN A 137 -1.18 16.83 11.21
N LEU A 138 -1.08 16.53 12.50
CA LEU A 138 -2.17 16.69 13.45
C LEU A 138 -2.13 18.12 14.05
N PRO A 139 -3.28 18.69 14.42
CA PRO A 139 -3.35 20.07 14.94
C PRO A 139 -2.49 20.33 16.18
N ASN A 140 -2.18 19.29 16.95
CA ASN A 140 -1.32 19.35 18.13
C ASN A 140 0.18 19.22 17.83
N GLY A 141 0.58 19.36 16.55
CA GLY A 141 1.98 19.28 16.11
C GLY A 141 2.53 17.86 15.97
N GLN A 142 1.74 16.83 16.26
CA GLN A 142 2.13 15.44 16.01
C GLN A 142 1.98 15.07 14.53
N THR A 143 2.61 13.98 14.12
CA THR A 143 2.39 13.39 12.78
C THR A 143 2.01 11.93 12.90
N ALA A 144 1.10 11.46 12.04
CA ALA A 144 0.65 10.08 12.01
C ALA A 144 0.76 9.50 10.60
N LYS A 145 1.30 8.27 10.47
CA LYS A 145 1.26 7.51 9.22
C LYS A 145 -0.19 7.11 8.95
N VAL A 146 -0.65 7.40 7.74
CA VAL A 146 -1.95 6.94 7.25
C VAL A 146 -1.75 5.59 6.58
N THR A 147 -2.60 4.63 6.92
CA THR A 147 -2.67 3.34 6.25
C THR A 147 -3.91 3.34 5.35
N TYR A 148 -3.69 3.10 4.06
CA TYR A 148 -4.71 3.00 3.04
C TYR A 148 -5.03 1.54 2.73
N SER A 149 -6.27 1.32 2.31
CA SER A 149 -6.82 0.02 1.91
C SER A 149 -7.92 0.31 0.89
N GLU A 150 -8.05 -0.53 -0.14
CA GLU A 150 -9.11 -0.34 -1.15
C GLU A 150 -10.50 -0.59 -0.56
N ASP A 151 -10.62 -1.62 0.29
CA ASP A 151 -11.88 -2.10 0.88
C ASP A 151 -12.20 -1.57 2.28
N ARG A 152 -11.30 -0.79 2.87
CA ARG A 152 -11.45 -0.32 4.26
C ARG A 152 -11.20 1.17 4.35
N ASP A 153 -11.74 1.77 5.40
CA ASP A 153 -11.47 3.16 5.70
C ASP A 153 -9.97 3.40 5.93
N PRO A 154 -9.42 4.51 5.40
CA PRO A 154 -8.06 4.90 5.73
C PRO A 154 -7.97 5.18 7.23
N PHE A 155 -6.92 4.70 7.86
CA PHE A 155 -6.78 4.80 9.31
C PHE A 155 -5.42 5.28 9.76
N ILE A 156 -5.38 5.85 10.96
CA ILE A 156 -4.15 6.17 11.69
C ILE A 156 -4.10 5.37 12.98
N SER A 157 -2.94 4.80 13.28
CA SER A 157 -2.69 4.11 14.55
C SER A 157 -1.89 5.03 15.47
N VAL A 158 -2.54 5.52 16.52
CA VAL A 158 -2.01 6.61 17.35
C VAL A 158 -2.23 6.31 18.83
N ARG A 159 -1.19 6.50 19.65
CA ARG A 159 -1.31 6.42 21.11
C ARG A 159 -2.26 7.49 21.62
N VAL A 160 -3.06 7.18 22.65
CA VAL A 160 -3.97 8.15 23.27
C VAL A 160 -3.28 9.47 23.66
N SER A 161 -2.03 9.40 24.13
CA SER A 161 -1.28 10.60 24.52
C SER A 161 -0.92 11.53 23.36
N HIS A 162 -0.86 11.00 22.13
CA HIS A 162 -0.64 11.79 20.91
C HIS A 162 -1.93 12.41 20.38
N LEU A 163 -3.08 12.06 20.95
CA LEU A 163 -4.37 12.67 20.61
C LEU A 163 -4.73 13.81 21.57
N PHE A 164 -4.02 13.96 22.70
CA PHE A 164 -4.25 15.08 23.63
C PHE A 164 -4.12 16.43 22.90
N GLY A 165 -5.00 17.37 23.24
CA GLY A 165 -5.12 18.67 22.56
C GLY A 165 -5.82 18.62 21.19
N MET A 166 -6.27 17.45 20.72
CA MET A 166 -7.06 17.30 19.50
C MET A 166 -8.50 16.92 19.84
N TRP A 167 -9.46 17.53 19.13
CA TRP A 167 -10.88 17.28 19.35
C TRP A 167 -11.61 16.74 18.14
N GLU A 168 -11.30 17.30 16.98
CA GLU A 168 -11.90 16.91 15.71
C GLU A 168 -11.14 15.74 15.09
N THR A 169 -11.88 14.83 14.47
CA THR A 169 -11.31 13.74 13.69
C THR A 169 -10.59 14.32 12.47
N PRO A 170 -9.30 14.01 12.25
CA PRO A 170 -8.59 14.49 11.07
C PRO A 170 -9.22 13.92 9.80
N THR A 171 -9.29 14.75 8.78
CA THR A 171 -9.85 14.42 7.46
C THR A 171 -8.79 14.54 6.38
N ILE A 172 -8.94 13.74 5.32
CA ILE A 172 -8.13 13.79 4.10
C ILE A 172 -9.04 14.01 2.88
N ALA A 173 -8.47 13.99 1.66
CA ALA A 173 -9.19 14.22 0.41
C ALA A 173 -10.00 15.53 0.42
N GLY A 174 -9.36 16.62 0.87
CA GLY A 174 -10.00 17.93 0.96
C GLY A 174 -11.15 18.00 1.97
N GLY A 175 -11.12 17.18 3.02
CA GLY A 175 -12.15 17.15 4.06
C GLY A 175 -13.26 16.12 3.85
N ARG A 176 -13.26 15.39 2.72
CA ARG A 176 -14.32 14.42 2.36
C ARG A 176 -14.26 13.14 3.17
N VAL A 177 -13.05 12.74 3.59
CA VAL A 177 -12.82 11.42 4.16
C VAL A 177 -12.27 11.57 5.58
N PRO A 178 -13.09 11.31 6.61
CA PRO A 178 -12.60 11.24 7.98
C PRO A 178 -11.76 9.98 8.18
N LEU A 179 -10.59 10.15 8.81
CA LEU A 179 -9.72 9.03 9.14
C LEU A 179 -10.32 8.21 10.29
N LEU A 180 -10.26 6.89 10.15
CA LEU A 180 -10.50 6.00 11.27
C LEU A 180 -9.29 6.07 12.23
N ILE A 181 -9.53 6.32 13.50
CA ILE A 181 -8.47 6.41 14.51
C ILE A 181 -8.42 5.10 15.28
N HIS A 182 -7.35 4.34 15.11
CA HIS A 182 -7.01 3.21 15.97
C HIS A 182 -6.28 3.76 17.19
N ILE A 183 -7.03 3.93 18.29
CA ILE A 183 -6.53 4.45 19.55
C ILE A 183 -5.75 3.34 20.26
N LEU A 184 -4.46 3.61 20.48
CA LEU A 184 -3.55 2.70 21.14
C LEU A 184 -3.33 3.11 22.60
N THR A 185 -3.17 2.11 23.46
CA THR A 185 -2.64 2.28 24.82
C THR A 185 -1.20 2.82 24.79
N PRO A 186 -0.65 3.31 25.93
CA PRO A 186 0.74 3.74 25.98
C PRO A 186 1.75 2.66 25.54
N GLY A 187 1.42 1.38 25.77
CA GLY A 187 2.19 0.22 25.30
C GLY A 187 1.90 -0.23 23.87
N GLN A 188 1.35 0.64 23.01
CA GLN A 188 1.08 0.38 21.58
C GLN A 188 0.08 -0.76 21.30
N LYS A 189 -0.72 -1.16 22.29
CA LYS A 189 -1.79 -2.15 22.08
C LYS A 189 -3.07 -1.45 21.60
N PRO A 190 -3.76 -1.94 20.56
CA PRO A 190 -5.07 -1.44 20.16
C PRO A 190 -6.06 -1.50 21.33
N TRP A 191 -6.85 -0.44 21.50
CA TRP A 191 -7.91 -0.38 22.51
C TRP A 191 -9.29 -0.13 21.90
N GLN A 192 -9.43 0.92 21.08
CA GLN A 192 -10.68 1.23 20.37
C GLN A 192 -10.37 1.79 18.97
N MET A 193 -11.29 1.58 18.04
CA MET A 193 -11.32 2.25 16.74
C MET A 193 -12.50 3.23 16.71
N THR A 194 -12.28 4.47 16.25
CA THR A 194 -13.35 5.47 16.17
C THR A 194 -13.15 6.44 15.00
N LYS A 195 -14.25 6.86 14.37
CA LYS A 195 -14.32 8.03 13.47
C LYS A 195 -14.84 9.28 14.18
N ASP A 196 -15.33 9.13 15.42
CA ASP A 196 -15.83 10.20 16.26
C ASP A 196 -14.86 10.41 17.43
N LEU A 197 -13.86 11.27 17.22
CA LEU A 197 -12.89 11.61 18.26
C LEU A 197 -13.54 12.41 19.40
N LYS A 198 -14.53 13.25 19.08
CA LYS A 198 -15.31 14.03 20.04
C LYS A 198 -16.09 13.13 20.99
N GLY A 199 -16.76 12.10 20.47
CA GLY A 199 -17.43 11.08 21.26
C GLY A 199 -16.45 10.29 22.13
N PHE A 200 -15.29 9.90 21.59
CA PHE A 200 -14.24 9.24 22.38
C PHE A 200 -13.82 10.08 23.58
N TRP A 201 -13.58 11.38 23.42
CA TRP A 201 -13.20 12.20 24.56
C TRP A 201 -14.32 12.42 25.57
N SER A 202 -15.57 12.50 25.09
CA SER A 202 -16.73 12.76 25.94
C SER A 202 -17.04 11.60 26.89
N SER A 203 -16.76 10.35 26.49
CA SER A 203 -17.08 9.15 27.29
C SER A 203 -16.00 8.07 27.25
N GLY A 204 -15.47 7.75 26.06
CA GLY A 204 -14.50 6.67 25.86
C GLY A 204 -13.17 6.83 26.63
N TYR A 205 -12.63 8.05 26.70
CA TYR A 205 -11.37 8.32 27.40
C TYR A 205 -11.47 8.05 28.90
N ALA A 206 -12.60 8.39 29.54
CA ALA A 206 -12.81 8.11 30.95
C ALA A 206 -12.81 6.60 31.24
N GLN A 207 -13.40 5.80 30.35
CA GLN A 207 -13.36 4.34 30.44
C GLN A 207 -11.94 3.82 30.23
N MET A 208 -11.24 4.27 29.18
CA MET A 208 -9.86 3.88 28.91
C MET A 208 -8.94 4.20 30.10
N LYS A 209 -9.05 5.38 30.70
CA LYS A 209 -8.25 5.80 31.86
C LYS A 209 -8.48 4.84 33.03
N LYS A 210 -9.72 4.47 33.35
CA LYS A 210 -10.03 3.50 34.44
C LYS A 210 -9.38 2.13 34.22
N GLU A 211 -9.40 1.62 32.98
CA GLU A 211 -8.90 0.28 32.66
C GLU A 211 -7.36 0.23 32.50
N VAL A 212 -6.78 1.30 31.95
CA VAL A 212 -5.41 1.31 31.43
C VAL A 212 -4.45 2.07 32.36
N ALA A 213 -4.89 3.11 33.07
CA ALA A 213 -3.98 3.98 33.83
C ALA A 213 -3.23 3.23 34.93
N GLY A 214 -3.88 2.27 35.61
CA GLY A 214 -3.23 1.45 36.64
C GLY A 214 -2.04 0.63 36.13
N ARG A 215 -2.06 0.23 34.85
CA ARG A 215 -0.94 -0.51 34.21
C ARG A 215 0.19 0.41 33.74
N TYR A 216 -0.08 1.72 33.65
CA TYR A 216 0.84 2.72 33.10
C TYR A 216 0.91 3.97 34.03
N PRO A 217 1.39 3.82 35.28
CA PRO A 217 1.33 4.87 36.29
C PRO A 217 2.25 6.07 36.01
N ARG A 218 3.29 5.89 35.19
CA ARG A 218 4.22 6.96 34.79
C ARG A 218 3.72 7.80 33.60
N HIS A 219 2.65 7.38 32.93
CA HIS A 219 2.12 8.10 31.77
C HIS A 219 1.14 9.21 32.21
N PRO A 220 1.10 10.35 31.50
CA PRO A 220 0.16 11.41 31.79
C PRO A 220 -1.27 10.97 31.44
N TRP A 221 -2.18 11.14 32.39
CA TRP A 221 -3.62 10.91 32.24
C TRP A 221 -4.37 12.17 32.65
N PRO A 222 -4.35 13.24 31.82
CA PRO A 222 -5.01 14.49 32.16
C PRO A 222 -6.49 14.29 32.46
N ASP A 223 -7.01 15.08 33.40
CA ASP A 223 -8.46 15.18 33.61
C ASP A 223 -9.12 16.04 32.52
N ASP A 224 -8.40 17.06 32.02
CA ASP A 224 -8.76 17.81 30.81
C ASP A 224 -7.80 17.49 29.64
N PRO A 225 -8.12 16.47 28.81
CA PRO A 225 -7.33 16.16 27.62
C PRO A 225 -7.46 17.20 26.51
N LYS A 226 -8.49 18.07 26.54
CA LYS A 226 -8.74 19.08 25.50
C LYS A 226 -7.81 20.28 25.67
N GLY A 227 -7.65 20.76 26.90
CA GLY A 227 -6.73 21.84 27.25
C GLY A 227 -5.26 21.42 27.34
N TRP A 228 -4.93 20.16 27.06
CA TRP A 228 -3.59 19.65 27.27
C TRP A 228 -2.56 20.29 26.34
N VAL A 229 -1.59 20.97 26.95
CA VAL A 229 -0.38 21.45 26.28
C VAL A 229 0.79 20.59 26.76
N ALA A 230 1.43 19.86 25.84
CA ALA A 230 2.59 19.06 26.18
C ALA A 230 3.71 19.96 26.74
N ALA A 231 4.23 19.62 27.91
CA ALA A 231 5.37 20.31 28.51
C ALA A 231 6.60 20.14 27.58
N GLY A 232 6.92 21.18 26.80
CA GLY A 232 8.09 21.20 25.90
C GLY A 232 7.87 21.65 24.46
N SER A 233 6.66 22.02 24.02
CA SER A 233 6.54 22.75 22.75
C SER A 233 7.04 24.19 22.90
N PRO A 234 7.85 24.72 21.96
CA PRO A 234 8.30 26.10 22.04
C PRO A 234 7.09 27.02 22.04
N ARG A 235 7.03 27.92 23.02
CA ARG A 235 6.12 29.07 22.97
C ARG A 235 6.50 29.87 21.71
N LYS A 236 5.53 30.14 20.85
CA LYS A 236 5.65 31.21 19.86
C LYS A 236 5.94 32.53 20.58
#